data_AF-R5DJF6-F1
#
_entry.id   AF-R5DJF6-F1
#
_cell.length_a   1.000
_cell.length_b   1.000
_cell.length_c   1.000
_cell.angle_alpha   90.00
_cell.angle_beta   90.00
_cell.angle_gamma   90.00
#
_symmetry.space_group_name_H-M   'P 1'
#
loop_
_entity.id
_entity.type
_entity.pdbx_description
1 polymer ?
#
loop_
_entity_poly.entity_id
_entity_poly.type
_entity_poly.pdbx_seq_one_letter_code
_entity_poly.pdbx_strand_id
1 'polypeptide(L)'
;MTIDTKDGVQFDPGFIQHMSAFEPNIEYVYNNLNSFKNFNQKKLQFKMFYPKIQSLLKNYIGFYLGCILWAIYIKSLGEKTIIGNLCYGGKYSETETLEEVRFIKNYIEKLKKDAKYYIGQNFIIDEKWIKILDAYKEFLKANEGFIKTQNTTDVKLPDCLKNVEENDLDEILAGIERVIDNGKLYELTSLTEKVL
;
A
#
# COMPACT_ATOMS: atom_id res chain seq x y z
N MET A 1 -15.88 -0.23 12.50
CA MET A 1 -15.13 -0.65 13.71
C MET A 1 -14.43 0.57 14.31
N THR A 2 -14.38 0.73 15.64
CA THR A 2 -13.65 1.84 16.31
C THR A 2 -12.33 1.32 16.87
N ILE A 3 -11.23 2.04 16.65
CA ILE A 3 -9.90 1.64 17.13
C ILE A 3 -9.72 2.07 18.59
N ASP A 4 -9.41 1.11 19.46
CA ASP A 4 -9.03 1.39 20.86
C ASP A 4 -7.50 1.44 20.98
N THR A 5 -7.00 2.51 21.61
CA THR A 5 -5.57 2.75 21.82
C THR A 5 -5.16 2.83 23.29
N LYS A 6 -6.06 2.47 24.24
CA LYS A 6 -5.82 2.62 25.68
C LYS A 6 -4.61 1.83 26.18
N ASP A 7 -4.54 0.54 25.85
CA ASP A 7 -3.52 -0.39 26.37
C ASP A 7 -2.28 -0.54 25.45
N GLY A 8 -2.22 0.28 24.40
CA GLY A 8 -1.22 0.20 23.34
C GLY A 8 -1.87 0.37 21.97
N VAL A 9 -1.07 0.27 20.93
CA VAL A 9 -1.51 0.55 19.56
C VAL A 9 -1.14 -0.60 18.65
N GLN A 10 -2.08 -1.09 17.84
CA GLN A 10 -1.79 -2.18 16.90
C GLN A 10 -0.83 -1.71 15.81
N PHE A 11 0.14 -2.57 15.45
CA PHE A 11 1.06 -2.29 14.34
C PHE A 11 0.32 -2.16 13.00
N ASP A 12 -0.60 -3.09 12.74
CA ASP A 12 -1.60 -2.98 11.66
C ASP A 12 -2.97 -2.70 12.30
N PRO A 13 -3.68 -1.62 11.93
CA PRO A 13 -4.99 -1.33 12.49
C PRO A 13 -6.09 -2.27 11.96
N GLY A 14 -5.75 -3.20 11.07
CA GLY A 14 -6.67 -4.16 10.46
C GLY A 14 -6.72 -4.06 8.94
N PHE A 15 -5.69 -3.52 8.28
CA PHE A 15 -5.64 -3.47 6.82
C PHE A 15 -5.30 -4.85 6.24
N ILE A 16 -4.46 -5.64 6.91
CA ILE A 16 -3.88 -6.86 6.33
C ILE A 16 -4.92 -7.91 5.94
N GLN A 17 -6.04 -7.97 6.68
CA GLN A 17 -7.15 -8.89 6.38
C GLN A 17 -7.84 -8.59 5.03
N HIS A 18 -7.68 -7.37 4.51
CA HIS A 18 -8.25 -6.91 3.25
C HIS A 18 -7.26 -6.98 2.08
N MET A 19 -6.04 -7.45 2.34
CA MET A 19 -4.97 -7.52 1.35
C MET A 19 -4.87 -8.90 0.71
N SER A 20 -4.38 -8.91 -0.53
CA SER A 20 -4.03 -10.13 -1.27
C SER A 20 -2.66 -9.91 -1.86
N ALA A 21 -1.72 -10.85 -1.68
CA ALA A 21 -0.33 -10.65 -2.10
C ALA A 21 -0.20 -10.22 -3.58
N PHE A 22 0.52 -9.13 -3.86
CA PHE A 22 0.58 -8.53 -5.19
C PHE A 22 1.26 -9.45 -6.21
N GLU A 23 2.53 -9.78 -5.95
CA GLU A 23 3.36 -10.54 -6.89
C GLU A 23 2.77 -11.91 -7.24
N PRO A 24 2.33 -12.75 -6.27
CA PRO A 24 1.72 -14.04 -6.60
C PRO A 24 0.47 -13.93 -7.47
N ASN A 25 -0.35 -12.88 -7.27
CA ASN A 25 -1.52 -12.63 -8.10
C ASN A 25 -1.14 -12.22 -9.53
N ILE A 26 -0.10 -11.38 -9.68
CA ILE A 26 0.42 -11.01 -11.00
C ILE A 26 1.04 -12.21 -11.71
N GLU A 27 1.85 -13.01 -11.02
CA GLU A 27 2.42 -14.25 -11.56
C GLU A 27 1.34 -15.22 -12.03
N TYR A 28 0.29 -15.43 -11.22
CA TYR A 28 -0.86 -16.25 -11.60
C TYR A 28 -1.47 -15.80 -12.93
N VAL A 29 -1.68 -14.48 -13.11
CA VAL A 29 -2.21 -13.92 -14.36
C VAL A 29 -1.31 -14.28 -15.55
N TYR A 30 0.00 -14.05 -15.45
CA TYR A 30 0.90 -14.31 -16.59
C TYR A 30 1.11 -15.80 -16.85
N ASN A 31 1.13 -16.64 -15.82
CA ASN A 31 1.17 -18.09 -15.97
C ASN A 31 -0.09 -18.58 -16.72
N ASN A 32 -1.26 -18.05 -16.36
CA ASN A 32 -2.49 -18.34 -17.08
C ASN A 32 -2.43 -17.88 -18.54
N LEU A 33 -2.00 -16.64 -18.80
CA LEU A 33 -1.86 -16.11 -20.17
C LEU A 33 -0.87 -16.91 -21.02
N ASN A 34 0.23 -17.35 -20.42
CA ASN A 34 1.27 -18.13 -21.11
C ASN A 34 0.82 -19.54 -21.45
N SER A 35 -0.20 -20.08 -20.77
CA SER A 35 -0.76 -21.39 -21.09
C SER A 35 -1.47 -21.44 -22.46
N PHE A 36 -1.94 -20.28 -22.96
CA PHE A 36 -2.60 -20.18 -24.26
C PHE A 36 -1.59 -19.98 -25.39
N LYS A 37 -1.63 -20.85 -26.42
CA LYS A 37 -0.81 -20.66 -27.63
C LYS A 37 -1.39 -19.58 -28.56
N ASN A 38 -2.71 -19.49 -28.64
CA ASN A 38 -3.40 -18.58 -29.56
C ASN A 38 -3.46 -17.14 -29.01
N PHE A 39 -3.06 -16.17 -29.83
CA PHE A 39 -3.01 -14.77 -29.41
C PHE A 39 -4.39 -14.19 -29.08
N ASN A 40 -5.45 -14.54 -29.82
CA ASN A 40 -6.80 -14.05 -29.53
C ASN A 40 -7.32 -14.57 -28.18
N GLN A 41 -6.97 -15.81 -27.80
CA GLN A 41 -7.25 -16.34 -26.47
C GLN A 41 -6.51 -15.55 -25.39
N LYS A 42 -5.22 -15.23 -25.58
CA LYS A 42 -4.47 -14.36 -24.66
C LYS A 42 -5.13 -12.99 -24.49
N LYS A 43 -5.56 -12.36 -25.58
CA LYS A 43 -6.28 -11.07 -25.53
C LYS A 43 -7.56 -11.16 -24.72
N LEU A 44 -8.37 -12.20 -24.94
CA LEU A 44 -9.62 -12.41 -24.20
C LEU A 44 -9.37 -12.59 -22.70
N GLN A 45 -8.39 -13.42 -22.34
CA GLN A 45 -8.02 -13.66 -20.94
C GLN A 45 -7.45 -12.42 -20.27
N PHE A 46 -6.54 -11.70 -20.96
CA PHE A 46 -6.01 -10.44 -20.42
C PHE A 46 -7.13 -9.43 -20.18
N LYS A 47 -8.09 -9.32 -21.11
CA LYS A 47 -9.26 -8.44 -20.95
C LYS A 47 -10.09 -8.81 -19.70
N MET A 48 -10.20 -10.09 -19.36
CA MET A 48 -10.88 -10.55 -18.13
C MET A 48 -10.09 -10.23 -16.86
N PHE A 49 -8.76 -10.37 -16.89
CA PHE A 49 -7.91 -10.07 -15.73
C PHE A 49 -7.70 -8.57 -15.53
N TYR A 50 -7.75 -7.77 -16.59
CA TYR A 50 -7.36 -6.36 -16.54
C TYR A 50 -8.08 -5.55 -15.43
N PRO A 51 -9.41 -5.64 -15.25
CA PRO A 51 -10.08 -4.96 -14.14
C PRO A 51 -9.61 -5.44 -12.75
N LYS A 52 -9.29 -6.74 -12.62
CA LYS A 52 -8.78 -7.30 -11.35
C LYS A 52 -7.37 -6.80 -11.05
N ILE A 53 -6.51 -6.71 -12.06
CA ILE A 53 -5.16 -6.14 -11.94
C ILE A 53 -5.26 -4.67 -11.51
N GLN A 54 -6.14 -3.90 -12.14
CA GLN A 54 -6.34 -2.49 -11.78
C GLN A 54 -6.86 -2.35 -10.35
N SER A 55 -7.82 -3.19 -9.94
CA SER A 55 -8.35 -3.18 -8.58
C SER A 55 -7.29 -3.56 -7.54
N LEU A 56 -6.46 -4.57 -7.83
CA LEU A 56 -5.36 -4.99 -6.96
C LEU A 56 -4.35 -3.86 -6.78
N LEU A 57 -3.90 -3.26 -7.88
CA LEU A 57 -2.99 -2.11 -7.86
C LEU A 57 -3.59 -0.95 -7.05
N LYS A 58 -4.84 -0.60 -7.31
CA LYS A 58 -5.55 0.46 -6.60
C LYS A 58 -5.60 0.22 -5.09
N ASN A 59 -5.88 -1.01 -4.67
CA ASN A 59 -5.90 -1.38 -3.26
C ASN A 59 -4.51 -1.29 -2.61
N TYR A 60 -3.45 -1.70 -3.31
CA TYR A 60 -2.08 -1.56 -2.82
C TYR A 60 -1.65 -0.11 -2.63
N ILE A 61 -2.03 0.78 -3.55
CA ILE A 61 -1.78 2.21 -3.38
C ILE A 61 -2.52 2.75 -2.14
N GLY A 62 -3.79 2.35 -1.96
CA GLY A 62 -4.56 2.69 -0.77
C GLY A 62 -3.93 2.16 0.52
N PHE A 63 -3.47 0.91 0.52
CA PHE A 63 -2.77 0.28 1.65
C PHE A 63 -1.48 1.01 2.01
N TYR A 64 -0.62 1.32 1.04
CA TYR A 64 0.64 2.03 1.28
C TYR A 64 0.42 3.42 1.84
N LEU A 65 -0.57 4.16 1.33
CA LEU A 65 -0.97 5.42 1.95
C LEU A 65 -1.51 5.18 3.35
N GLY A 66 -2.33 4.14 3.55
CA GLY A 66 -2.85 3.75 4.86
C GLY A 66 -1.78 3.49 5.91
N CYS A 67 -0.68 2.82 5.56
CA CYS A 67 0.47 2.64 6.46
C CYS A 67 1.07 3.98 6.90
N ILE A 68 1.21 4.93 5.98
CA ILE A 68 1.72 6.29 6.28
C ILE A 68 0.73 7.05 7.17
N LEU A 69 -0.55 7.03 6.81
CA LEU A 69 -1.63 7.67 7.57
C LEU A 69 -1.71 7.13 9.00
N TRP A 70 -1.60 5.81 9.15
CA TRP A 70 -1.55 5.16 10.45
C TRP A 70 -0.32 5.60 11.25
N ALA A 71 0.86 5.61 10.63
CA ALA A 71 2.09 6.06 11.27
C ALA A 71 1.99 7.51 11.78
N ILE A 72 1.38 8.40 11.01
CA ILE A 72 1.11 9.79 11.41
C ILE A 72 0.18 9.81 12.62
N TYR A 73 -0.93 9.10 12.56
CA TYR A 73 -1.90 9.05 13.66
C TYR A 73 -1.28 8.51 14.95
N ILE A 74 -0.61 7.36 14.90
CA ILE A 74 -0.05 6.73 16.13
C ILE A 74 1.07 7.56 16.76
N LYS A 75 1.82 8.32 15.95
CA LYS A 75 2.86 9.22 16.45
C LYS A 75 2.26 10.42 17.21
N SER A 76 1.04 10.83 16.87
CA SER A 76 0.33 11.91 17.57
C SER A 76 -0.12 11.53 18.99
N LEU A 77 -0.21 10.23 19.29
CA LEU A 77 -0.71 9.71 20.57
C LEU A 77 0.30 9.78 21.73
N GLY A 78 1.49 10.34 21.50
CA GLY A 78 2.62 10.27 22.44
C GLY A 78 3.21 8.87 22.50
N GLU A 79 3.94 8.56 23.58
CA GLU A 79 4.58 7.25 23.76
C GLU A 79 3.55 6.18 24.14
N LYS A 80 3.37 5.20 23.25
CA LYS A 80 2.58 3.99 23.48
C LYS A 80 3.31 2.78 22.92
N THR A 81 3.14 1.63 23.56
CA THR A 81 3.66 0.36 23.06
C THR A 81 2.92 -0.06 21.79
N ILE A 82 3.68 -0.50 20.79
CA ILE A 82 3.14 -1.10 19.57
C ILE A 82 2.95 -2.60 19.78
N ILE A 83 1.74 -3.07 19.49
CA ILE A 83 1.30 -4.45 19.65
C ILE A 83 1.30 -5.13 18.28
N GLY A 84 1.86 -6.32 18.19
CA GLY A 84 1.77 -7.14 16.97
C GLY A 84 2.73 -6.74 15.83
N ASN A 85 3.85 -6.05 16.11
CA ASN A 85 4.87 -5.82 15.10
C ASN A 85 5.60 -7.14 14.74
N LEU A 86 5.21 -7.74 13.62
CA LEU A 86 5.78 -9.00 13.12
C LEU A 86 7.23 -8.86 12.63
N CYS A 87 7.71 -7.63 12.39
CA CYS A 87 9.05 -7.35 11.90
C CYS A 87 10.08 -7.24 13.02
N TYR A 88 9.65 -7.03 14.27
CA TYR A 88 10.53 -6.73 15.40
C TYR A 88 11.56 -7.85 15.64
N GLY A 89 12.83 -7.46 15.83
CA GLY A 89 13.93 -8.38 16.07
C GLY A 89 14.45 -9.11 14.81
N GLY A 90 13.91 -8.79 13.64
CA GLY A 90 14.37 -9.31 12.34
C GLY A 90 15.73 -8.73 11.91
N LYS A 91 16.22 -9.22 10.76
CA LYS A 91 17.40 -8.66 10.08
C LYS A 91 16.96 -7.69 9.00
N TYR A 92 17.48 -6.46 9.05
CA TYR A 92 17.18 -5.48 8.00
C TYR A 92 17.98 -5.79 6.73
N SER A 93 17.25 -5.86 5.61
CA SER A 93 17.78 -5.86 4.26
C SER A 93 17.01 -4.82 3.47
N GLU A 94 17.67 -3.74 3.05
CA GLU A 94 17.02 -2.70 2.24
C GLU A 94 16.46 -3.28 0.93
N THR A 95 17.20 -4.21 0.33
CA THR A 95 16.80 -4.84 -0.93
C THR A 95 15.48 -5.59 -0.78
N GLU A 96 15.35 -6.43 0.25
CA GLU A 96 14.13 -7.20 0.54
C GLU A 96 13.00 -6.26 0.97
N THR A 97 13.29 -5.29 1.85
CA THR A 97 12.29 -4.33 2.34
C THR A 97 11.66 -3.52 1.21
N LEU A 98 12.44 -3.19 0.17
CA LEU A 98 11.98 -2.37 -0.95
C LEU A 98 11.56 -3.18 -2.18
N GLU A 99 11.60 -4.51 -2.12
CA GLU A 99 11.36 -5.39 -3.27
C GLU A 99 9.95 -5.18 -3.85
N GLU A 100 8.90 -5.30 -3.02
CA GLU A 100 7.52 -5.21 -3.48
C GLU A 100 7.20 -3.84 -4.12
N VAL A 101 7.70 -2.74 -3.53
CA VAL A 101 7.52 -1.39 -4.08
C VAL A 101 8.24 -1.23 -5.42
N ARG A 102 9.45 -1.80 -5.55
CA ARG A 102 10.19 -1.80 -6.82
C ARG A 102 9.47 -2.65 -7.86
N PHE A 103 8.95 -3.80 -7.48
CA PHE A 103 8.17 -4.66 -8.35
C PHE A 103 6.95 -3.92 -8.89
N ILE A 104 6.14 -3.30 -8.02
CA ILE A 104 4.93 -2.57 -8.42
C ILE A 104 5.26 -1.45 -9.41
N LYS A 105 6.32 -0.66 -9.15
CA LYS A 105 6.77 0.40 -10.07
C LYS A 105 7.16 -0.14 -11.44
N ASN A 106 7.95 -1.21 -11.48
CA ASN A 106 8.33 -1.85 -12.74
C ASN A 106 7.12 -2.46 -13.45
N TYR A 107 6.19 -3.02 -12.68
CA TYR A 107 4.99 -3.64 -13.19
C TYR A 107 4.03 -2.63 -13.82
N ILE A 108 3.91 -1.41 -13.27
CA ILE A 108 3.12 -0.33 -13.87
C ILE A 108 3.57 -0.06 -15.31
N GLU A 109 4.88 0.02 -15.57
CA GLU A 109 5.41 0.24 -16.92
C GLU A 109 5.12 -0.94 -17.86
N LYS A 110 5.17 -2.16 -17.33
CA LYS A 110 4.76 -3.37 -18.07
C LYS A 110 3.26 -3.32 -18.39
N LEU A 111 2.42 -2.97 -17.42
CA LEU A 111 0.97 -2.89 -17.57
C LEU A 111 0.56 -1.86 -18.63
N LYS A 112 1.28 -0.74 -18.74
CA LYS A 112 1.09 0.25 -19.84
C LYS A 112 1.25 -0.40 -21.22
N LYS A 113 2.34 -1.14 -21.41
CA LYS A 113 2.64 -1.85 -22.67
C LYS A 113 1.61 -2.95 -22.93
N ASP A 114 1.28 -3.74 -21.91
CA ASP A 114 0.39 -4.88 -22.02
C ASP A 114 -1.07 -4.46 -22.28
N ALA A 115 -1.57 -3.40 -21.63
CA ALA A 115 -2.89 -2.85 -21.91
C ALA A 115 -3.00 -2.41 -23.38
N LYS A 116 -1.96 -1.76 -23.91
CA LYS A 116 -1.94 -1.37 -25.32
C LYS A 116 -1.91 -2.58 -26.25
N TYR A 117 -1.07 -3.56 -25.93
CA TYR A 117 -0.83 -4.73 -26.76
C TYR A 117 -2.03 -5.70 -26.79
N TYR A 118 -2.59 -6.04 -25.64
CA TYR A 118 -3.64 -7.05 -25.54
C TYR A 118 -5.05 -6.50 -25.77
N ILE A 119 -5.33 -5.27 -25.36
CA ILE A 119 -6.70 -4.71 -25.39
C ILE A 119 -6.80 -3.35 -26.09
N GLY A 120 -5.70 -2.83 -26.64
CA GLY A 120 -5.69 -1.57 -27.38
C GLY A 120 -5.89 -0.33 -26.51
N GLN A 121 -5.88 -0.46 -25.19
CA GLN A 121 -6.14 0.64 -24.25
C GLN A 121 -4.84 1.29 -23.79
N ASN A 122 -4.86 2.60 -23.60
CA ASN A 122 -3.76 3.30 -22.94
C ASN A 122 -4.03 3.27 -21.43
N PHE A 123 -3.22 2.53 -20.67
CA PHE A 123 -3.25 2.63 -19.21
C PHE A 123 -2.50 3.89 -18.79
N ILE A 124 -3.18 4.78 -18.07
CA ILE A 124 -2.62 6.01 -17.53
C ILE A 124 -2.64 5.86 -16.01
N ILE A 125 -1.47 6.02 -15.39
CA ILE A 125 -1.37 6.03 -13.93
C ILE A 125 -1.58 7.44 -13.40
N ASP A 126 -2.29 7.55 -12.29
CA ASP A 126 -2.47 8.79 -11.55
C ASP A 126 -1.13 9.23 -10.93
N GLU A 127 -0.74 10.48 -11.14
CA GLU A 127 0.48 11.07 -10.55
C GLU A 127 0.49 10.96 -9.03
N LYS A 128 -0.69 11.01 -8.38
CA LYS A 128 -0.82 10.83 -6.92
C LYS A 128 -0.36 9.45 -6.50
N TRP A 129 -0.58 8.41 -7.30
CA TRP A 129 -0.16 7.06 -6.98
C TRP A 129 1.36 6.91 -7.03
N ILE A 130 2.01 7.62 -7.97
CA ILE A 130 3.47 7.68 -8.04
C ILE A 130 4.03 8.34 -6.78
N LYS A 131 3.46 9.48 -6.36
CA LYS A 131 3.85 10.15 -5.11
C LYS A 131 3.70 9.25 -3.88
N ILE A 132 2.60 8.50 -3.78
CA ILE A 132 2.39 7.54 -2.69
C ILE A 132 3.45 6.44 -2.69
N LEU A 133 3.78 5.87 -3.86
CA LEU A 133 4.82 4.84 -3.97
C LEU A 133 6.21 5.37 -3.60
N ASP A 134 6.52 6.62 -3.96
CA ASP A 134 7.77 7.28 -3.58
C ASP A 134 7.81 7.56 -2.07
N ALA A 135 6.74 8.10 -1.49
CA ALA A 135 6.66 8.37 -0.07
C ALA A 135 6.75 7.09 0.77
N TYR A 136 6.03 6.03 0.37
CA TYR A 136 6.06 4.75 1.08
C TYR A 136 7.44 4.09 1.03
N LYS A 137 8.15 4.19 -0.10
CA LYS A 137 9.54 3.73 -0.20
C LYS A 137 10.45 4.44 0.81
N GLU A 138 10.36 5.76 0.91
CA GLU A 138 11.19 6.53 1.86
C GLU A 138 10.76 6.29 3.31
N PHE A 139 9.47 6.06 3.55
CA PHE A 139 8.94 5.65 4.86
C PHE A 139 9.50 4.30 5.32
N LEU A 140 9.53 3.29 4.44
CA LEU A 140 10.12 1.98 4.75
C LEU A 140 11.61 2.07 5.09
N LYS A 141 12.37 2.88 4.33
CA LYS A 141 13.80 3.11 4.60
C LYS A 141 14.03 3.80 5.94
N ALA A 142 13.28 4.86 6.22
CA ALA A 142 13.42 5.63 7.46
C ALA A 142 13.24 4.75 8.71
N ASN A 143 12.35 3.76 8.60
CA ASN A 143 12.01 2.83 9.67
C ASN A 143 12.81 1.51 9.64
N GLU A 144 13.73 1.32 8.70
CA GLU A 144 14.52 0.07 8.53
C GLU A 144 13.61 -1.18 8.51
N GLY A 145 12.45 -1.11 7.84
CA GLY A 145 11.48 -2.21 7.84
C GLY A 145 10.88 -2.54 9.21
N PHE A 146 10.88 -1.57 10.14
CA PHE A 146 10.31 -1.67 11.49
C PHE A 146 10.94 -2.70 12.42
N ILE A 147 12.14 -3.21 12.10
CA ILE A 147 12.80 -4.26 12.89
C ILE A 147 13.17 -3.82 14.32
N LYS A 148 13.22 -2.51 14.58
CA LYS A 148 13.55 -1.91 15.88
C LYS A 148 12.36 -1.20 16.53
N THR A 149 11.18 -1.21 15.91
CA THR A 149 10.05 -0.39 16.36
C THR A 149 9.25 -1.12 17.43
N GLN A 150 9.30 -0.62 18.67
CA GLN A 150 8.55 -1.17 19.80
C GLN A 150 7.52 -0.18 20.35
N ASN A 151 7.78 1.12 20.20
CA ASN A 151 6.90 2.19 20.63
C ASN A 151 6.59 3.14 19.46
N THR A 152 5.50 3.89 19.58
CA THR A 152 5.09 4.93 18.62
C THR A 152 6.16 6.01 18.40
N THR A 153 7.02 6.27 19.39
CA THR A 153 8.15 7.21 19.31
C THR A 153 9.27 6.72 18.40
N ASP A 154 9.41 5.39 18.21
CA ASP A 154 10.42 4.78 17.32
C ASP A 154 10.08 4.98 15.84
N VAL A 155 8.80 5.24 15.53
CA VAL A 155 8.31 5.42 14.16
C VAL A 155 8.84 6.74 13.60
N LYS A 156 9.51 6.68 12.45
CA LYS A 156 10.05 7.85 11.75
C LYS A 156 9.14 8.24 10.58
N LEU A 157 8.81 9.52 10.51
CA LEU A 157 8.11 10.11 9.38
C LEU A 157 9.16 10.75 8.46
N PRO A 158 9.23 10.38 7.16
CA PRO A 158 10.20 10.96 6.24
C PRO A 158 9.85 12.42 5.89
N ASP A 159 10.87 13.20 5.52
CA ASP A 159 10.76 14.65 5.23
C ASP A 159 9.85 14.99 4.03
N CYS A 160 9.51 14.00 3.21
CA CYS A 160 8.58 14.18 2.11
C CYS A 160 7.12 14.31 2.55
N LEU A 161 6.80 14.05 3.84
CA LEU A 161 5.46 14.19 4.39
C LEU A 161 5.20 15.61 4.90
N LYS A 162 3.97 16.07 4.73
CA LYS A 162 3.49 17.32 5.31
C LYS A 162 3.26 17.17 6.82
N ASN A 163 3.39 18.27 7.55
CA ASN A 163 2.88 18.36 8.91
C ASN A 163 1.34 18.33 8.86
N VAL A 164 0.74 17.52 9.72
CA VAL A 164 -0.71 17.30 9.76
C VAL A 164 -1.30 18.06 10.94
N GLU A 165 -2.38 18.81 10.70
CA GLU A 165 -3.11 19.53 11.73
C GLU A 165 -4.03 18.60 12.54
N GLU A 166 -4.46 19.03 13.73
CA GLU A 166 -5.29 18.21 14.62
C GLU A 166 -6.62 17.78 13.97
N ASN A 167 -7.30 18.69 13.27
CA ASN A 167 -8.55 18.38 12.54
C ASN A 167 -8.33 17.33 11.44
N ASP A 168 -7.15 17.29 10.82
CA ASP A 168 -6.82 16.30 9.81
C ASP A 168 -6.57 14.92 10.42
N LEU A 169 -6.12 14.84 11.69
CA LEU A 169 -5.93 13.56 12.38
C LEU A 169 -7.25 12.83 12.61
N ASP A 170 -8.32 13.55 12.96
CA ASP A 170 -9.66 12.97 13.12
C ASP A 170 -10.20 12.42 11.79
N GLU A 171 -10.01 13.18 10.70
CA GLU A 171 -10.39 12.71 9.36
C GLU A 171 -9.58 11.48 8.91
N ILE A 172 -8.29 11.44 9.26
CA ILE A 172 -7.43 10.29 9.00
C ILE A 172 -7.95 9.07 9.75
N LEU A 173 -8.22 9.18 11.05
CA LEU A 173 -8.71 8.08 11.85
C LEU A 173 -10.06 7.57 11.32
N ALA A 174 -11.00 8.47 11.06
CA ALA A 174 -12.31 8.10 10.50
C ALA A 174 -12.18 7.43 9.13
N GLY A 175 -11.23 7.88 8.29
CA GLY A 175 -10.91 7.25 7.02
C GLY A 175 -10.38 5.81 7.19
N ILE A 176 -9.47 5.60 8.14
CA ILE A 176 -8.89 4.31 8.48
C ILE A 176 -9.98 3.34 8.99
N GLU A 177 -10.77 3.77 9.97
CA GLU A 177 -11.86 2.97 10.54
C GLU A 177 -12.89 2.54 9.48
N ARG A 178 -13.24 3.45 8.56
CA ARG A 178 -14.15 3.16 7.46
C ARG A 178 -13.60 2.08 6.52
N VAL A 179 -12.32 2.14 6.15
CA VAL A 179 -11.77 1.16 5.20
C VAL A 179 -11.47 -0.19 5.84
N ILE A 180 -11.23 -0.23 7.16
CA ILE A 180 -11.15 -1.48 7.91
C ILE A 180 -12.53 -2.15 7.98
N ASP A 181 -13.61 -1.36 8.04
CA ASP A 181 -14.97 -1.88 8.05
C ASP A 181 -15.41 -2.40 6.67
N ASN A 182 -15.08 -1.68 5.59
CA ASN A 182 -15.61 -1.96 4.25
C ASN A 182 -14.62 -2.68 3.29
N GLY A 183 -13.34 -2.81 3.66
CA GLY A 183 -12.28 -3.44 2.87
C GLY A 183 -11.79 -2.65 1.65
N LYS A 184 -12.28 -1.42 1.43
CA LYS A 184 -11.98 -0.59 0.27
C LYS A 184 -10.81 0.35 0.57
N LEU A 185 -9.62 -0.22 0.77
CA LEU A 185 -8.40 0.54 1.11
C LEU A 185 -8.09 1.69 0.15
N TYR A 186 -8.48 1.55 -1.13
CA TYR A 186 -8.32 2.63 -2.10
C TYR A 186 -9.04 3.93 -1.73
N GLU A 187 -10.06 3.91 -0.86
CA GLU A 187 -10.76 5.12 -0.44
C GLU A 187 -9.84 6.05 0.36
N LEU A 188 -8.76 5.53 0.96
CA LEU A 188 -7.76 6.36 1.64
C LEU A 188 -7.03 7.31 0.68
N THR A 189 -6.97 7.02 -0.63
CA THR A 189 -6.29 7.92 -1.58
C THR A 189 -6.93 9.30 -1.67
N SER A 190 -8.16 9.49 -1.18
CA SER A 190 -8.75 10.83 -1.05
C SER A 190 -8.03 11.71 -0.04
N LEU A 191 -7.29 11.12 0.92
CA LEU A 191 -6.56 11.82 1.98
C LEU A 191 -5.13 12.18 1.58
N THR A 192 -4.70 11.84 0.35
CA THR A 192 -3.33 12.06 -0.14
C THR A 192 -2.85 13.50 0.10
N GLU A 193 -3.65 14.51 -0.26
CA GLU A 193 -3.24 15.92 -0.20
C GLU A 193 -3.02 16.44 1.23
N LYS A 194 -3.56 15.75 2.24
CA LYS A 194 -3.36 16.09 3.66
C LYS A 194 -1.95 15.73 4.13
N VAL A 195 -1.29 14.76 3.48
CA VAL A 195 -0.03 14.18 3.94
C VAL A 195 1.11 14.25 2.92
N LEU A 196 0.80 14.44 1.64
CA LEU A 196 1.75 14.56 0.52
C LEU A 196 1.49 15.81 -0.31
#